data_AF-A0A367WTA0-F1
#
_entry.id   AF-A0A367WTA0-F1
#
_cell.length_a   1.000
_cell.length_b   1.000
_cell.length_c   1.000
_cell.angle_alpha   90.00
_cell.angle_beta   90.00
_cell.angle_gamma   90.00
#
_symmetry.space_group_name_H-M   'P 1'
#
loop_
_entity.id
_entity.type
_entity.pdbx_description
1 polymer ?
#
loop_
_entity_poly.entity_id
_entity_poly.type
_entity_poly.pdbx_seq_one_letter_code
_entity_poly.pdbx_strand_id
1 'polypeptide(L)'
;MDDESDKAHKERYAKTWGTPIGQDCITLKASLAAWLGPRLVFLADHTTTVARGDFEADEELEAATKAELSVMRNHGKALIEFGETEMNDKEAQEAMLWVAENFHRLWD
;
A
#
# COMPACT_ATOMS: atom_id res chain seq x y z
N MET A 1 -9.26 -25.69 -36.76
CA MET A 1 -9.18 -24.29 -37.26
C MET A 1 -9.24 -23.35 -36.05
N ASP A 2 -8.41 -23.58 -35.03
CA ASP A 2 -8.51 -22.86 -33.74
C ASP A 2 -7.27 -22.01 -33.42
N ASP A 3 -6.13 -22.28 -34.07
CA ASP A 3 -4.85 -21.64 -33.74
C ASP A 3 -4.79 -20.14 -34.05
N GLU A 4 -5.38 -19.68 -35.16
CA GLU A 4 -5.39 -18.25 -35.52
C GLU A 4 -6.32 -17.42 -34.63
N SER A 5 -7.47 -17.99 -34.24
CA SER A 5 -8.42 -17.34 -33.33
C SER A 5 -7.82 -17.21 -31.93
N ASP A 6 -7.16 -18.25 -31.43
CA ASP A 6 -6.48 -18.23 -30.13
C ASP A 6 -5.29 -17.26 -30.12
N LYS A 7 -4.54 -17.18 -31.21
CA LYS A 7 -3.44 -16.22 -31.35
C LYS A 7 -3.95 -14.78 -31.34
N ALA A 8 -4.96 -14.46 -32.14
CA ALA A 8 -5.56 -13.12 -32.17
C ALA A 8 -6.18 -12.73 -30.82
N HIS A 9 -6.77 -13.70 -30.11
CA HIS A 9 -7.27 -13.49 -28.75
C HIS A 9 -6.14 -13.16 -27.76
N LYS A 10 -5.05 -13.95 -27.75
CA LYS A 10 -3.89 -13.72 -26.89
C LYS A 10 -3.21 -12.37 -27.15
N GLU A 11 -3.05 -11.98 -28.42
CA GLU A 11 -2.46 -10.69 -28.79
C GLU A 11 -3.31 -9.51 -28.30
N ARG A 12 -4.64 -9.59 -28.48
CA ARG A 12 -5.57 -8.57 -27.98
C ARG A 12 -5.60 -8.52 -26.46
N TYR A 13 -5.56 -9.68 -25.81
CA TYR A 13 -5.47 -9.77 -24.35
C TYR A 13 -4.19 -9.10 -23.85
N ALA A 14 -3.02 -9.48 -24.39
CA ALA A 14 -1.74 -8.89 -24.02
C ALA A 14 -1.71 -7.37 -24.22
N LYS A 15 -2.31 -6.88 -25.32
CA LYS A 15 -2.39 -5.44 -25.61
C LYS A 15 -3.31 -4.66 -24.66
N THR A 16 -4.29 -5.31 -24.05
CA THR A 16 -5.28 -4.65 -23.19
C THR A 16 -4.95 -4.91 -21.72
N TRP A 17 -5.04 -6.17 -21.33
CA TRP A 17 -4.91 -6.66 -19.97
C TRP A 17 -3.46 -6.88 -19.56
N GLY A 18 -2.55 -7.15 -20.49
CA GLY A 18 -1.12 -7.27 -20.20
C GLY A 18 -0.40 -5.93 -19.95
N THR A 19 -1.08 -4.80 -20.08
CA THR A 19 -0.54 -3.47 -19.78
C THR A 19 -0.57 -3.20 -18.27
N PRO A 20 0.24 -2.26 -17.73
CA PRO A 20 0.18 -1.91 -16.31
C PRO A 20 -1.24 -1.54 -15.83
N ILE A 21 -1.93 -0.64 -16.55
CA ILE A 21 -3.32 -0.27 -16.24
C ILE A 21 -4.26 -1.47 -16.34
N GLY A 22 -4.05 -2.34 -17.33
CA GLY A 22 -4.83 -3.58 -17.47
C GLY A 22 -4.64 -4.53 -16.29
N GLN A 23 -3.41 -4.69 -15.81
CA GLN A 23 -3.10 -5.50 -14.62
C GLN A 23 -3.68 -4.86 -13.35
N ASP A 24 -3.63 -3.54 -13.20
CA ASP A 24 -4.26 -2.83 -12.08
C ASP A 24 -5.78 -3.07 -12.02
N CYS A 25 -6.43 -3.16 -13.19
CA CYS A 25 -7.85 -3.49 -13.28
C CYS A 25 -8.17 -4.94 -12.90
N ILE A 26 -7.18 -5.84 -12.91
CA ILE A 26 -7.32 -7.24 -12.48
C ILE A 26 -6.97 -7.37 -10.99
N THR A 27 -5.86 -6.78 -10.54
CA THR A 27 -5.34 -6.91 -9.18
C THR A 27 -4.87 -5.58 -8.58
N LEU A 28 -5.81 -4.65 -8.36
CA LEU A 28 -5.50 -3.34 -7.80
C LEU A 28 -4.72 -3.40 -6.47
N LYS A 29 -4.93 -4.45 -5.67
CA LYS A 29 -4.22 -4.69 -4.40
C LYS A 29 -2.69 -4.71 -4.58
N ALA A 30 -2.19 -5.49 -5.53
CA ALA A 30 -0.74 -5.65 -5.71
C ALA A 30 -0.10 -4.32 -6.11
N SER A 31 -0.69 -3.63 -7.09
CA SER A 31 -0.19 -2.35 -7.59
C SER A 31 -0.23 -1.25 -6.53
N LEU A 32 -1.32 -1.17 -5.76
CA LEU A 32 -1.41 -0.23 -4.65
C LEU A 32 -0.40 -0.55 -3.55
N ALA A 33 -0.21 -1.81 -3.20
CA ALA A 33 0.75 -2.21 -2.18
C ALA A 33 2.20 -1.89 -2.60
N ALA A 34 2.56 -2.18 -3.86
CA ALA A 34 3.86 -1.84 -4.43
C ALA A 34 4.12 -0.32 -4.44
N TRP A 35 3.07 0.49 -4.65
CA TRP A 35 3.19 1.94 -4.60
C TRP A 35 3.23 2.49 -3.16
N LEU A 36 2.32 2.05 -2.30
CA LEU A 36 2.13 2.57 -0.94
C LEU A 36 3.21 2.10 0.04
N GLY A 37 3.54 0.81 0.02
CA GLY A 37 4.39 0.18 1.03
C GLY A 37 5.73 0.91 1.25
N PRO A 38 6.56 1.06 0.20
CA PRO A 38 7.83 1.78 0.31
C PRO A 38 7.67 3.24 0.76
N ARG A 39 6.58 3.91 0.35
CA ARG A 39 6.35 5.32 0.70
C ARG A 39 5.95 5.49 2.15
N LEU A 40 5.16 4.57 2.71
CA LEU A 40 4.85 4.57 4.14
C LEU A 40 6.08 4.33 5.00
N VAL A 41 6.96 3.40 4.59
CA VAL A 41 8.25 3.21 5.28
C VAL A 41 9.08 4.48 5.18
N PHE A 42 9.19 5.08 3.99
CA PHE A 42 9.94 6.33 3.82
C PHE A 42 9.38 7.46 4.68
N LEU A 43 8.06 7.66 4.71
CA LEU A 43 7.43 8.66 5.55
C LEU A 43 7.71 8.42 7.04
N ALA A 44 7.57 7.18 7.51
CA ALA A 44 7.83 6.84 8.91
C ALA A 44 9.28 7.12 9.35
N ASP A 45 10.21 7.16 8.40
CA ASP A 45 11.65 7.34 8.64
C ASP A 45 12.08 8.81 8.55
N HIS A 46 11.30 9.62 7.84
CA HIS A 46 11.72 10.95 7.42
C HIS A 46 10.70 12.06 7.69
N THR A 47 9.48 11.73 8.12
CA THR A 47 8.50 12.76 8.45
C THR A 47 8.84 13.47 9.76
N THR A 48 8.37 14.71 9.85
CA THR A 48 8.39 15.51 11.09
C THR A 48 7.00 15.58 11.75
N THR A 49 6.01 14.86 11.20
CA THR A 49 4.65 14.78 11.74
C THR A 49 4.67 14.33 13.20
N VAL A 50 3.95 15.06 14.05
CA VAL A 50 3.76 14.74 15.47
C VAL A 50 2.41 14.06 15.69
N ALA A 51 2.31 13.24 16.73
CA ALA A 51 1.06 12.59 17.09
C ALA A 51 -0.05 13.60 17.39
N ARG A 52 -1.28 13.23 17.02
CA ARG A 52 -2.47 14.05 17.31
C ARG A 52 -2.99 13.76 18.71
N GLY A 53 -3.38 14.80 19.41
CA GLY A 53 -3.96 14.71 20.76
C GLY A 53 -3.56 15.90 21.60
N ASP A 54 -4.24 16.04 22.73
CA ASP A 54 -3.82 16.94 23.79
C ASP A 54 -2.89 16.14 24.71
N PHE A 55 -1.62 16.56 24.80
CA PHE A 55 -0.62 15.95 25.65
C PHE A 55 -0.20 16.97 26.72
N GLU A 56 -0.12 16.54 27.97
CA GLU A 56 0.22 17.45 29.08
C GLU A 56 1.74 17.62 29.22
N ALA A 57 2.51 16.65 28.72
CA ALA A 57 3.97 16.66 28.75
C ALA A 57 4.60 16.31 27.39
N ASP A 58 5.78 16.89 27.13
CA ASP A 58 6.54 16.65 25.90
C ASP A 58 6.93 15.17 25.75
N GLU A 59 7.22 14.46 26.85
CA GLU A 59 7.55 13.03 26.79
C GLU A 59 6.36 12.17 26.32
N GLU A 60 5.13 12.57 26.65
CA GLU A 60 3.91 11.87 26.21
C GLU A 60 3.69 12.06 24.71
N LEU A 61 3.88 13.29 24.22
CA LEU A 61 3.81 13.59 22.79
C LEU A 61 4.88 12.83 21.99
N GLU A 62 6.11 12.78 22.51
CA GLU A 62 7.21 12.05 21.85
C GLU A 62 6.92 10.55 21.78
N ALA A 63 6.43 9.96 22.87
CA ALA A 63 6.05 8.55 22.92
C ALA A 63 4.91 8.23 21.94
N ALA A 64 3.87 9.07 21.90
CA ALA A 64 2.75 8.91 20.98
C ALA A 64 3.21 9.03 19.52
N THR A 65 4.07 10.01 19.22
CA THR A 65 4.65 10.20 17.87
C THR A 65 5.44 8.98 17.44
N LYS A 66 6.31 8.44 18.31
CA LYS A 66 7.06 7.21 18.01
C LYS A 66 6.14 6.01 17.76
N ALA A 67 5.06 5.87 18.52
CA ALA A 67 4.09 4.80 18.32
C ALA A 67 3.40 4.93 16.96
N GLU A 68 2.99 6.13 16.58
CA GLU A 68 2.34 6.38 15.30
C GLU A 68 3.25 6.10 14.09
N LEU A 69 4.51 6.58 14.14
CA LEU A 69 5.50 6.29 13.10
C LEU A 69 5.81 4.79 13.02
N SER A 70 5.82 4.09 14.15
CA SER A 70 5.98 2.63 14.18
C SER A 70 4.81 1.92 13.48
N VAL A 71 3.57 2.32 13.75
CA VAL A 71 2.38 1.78 13.08
C VAL A 71 2.44 2.01 11.57
N MET A 72 2.75 3.24 11.14
CA MET A 72 2.92 3.58 9.73
C MET A 72 3.98 2.69 9.05
N ARG A 73 5.15 2.53 9.68
CA ARG A 73 6.23 1.67 9.19
C ARG A 73 5.78 0.21 9.06
N ASN A 74 5.06 -0.30 10.05
CA ASN A 74 4.61 -1.69 10.07
C ASN A 74 3.60 -1.97 8.96
N HIS A 75 2.65 -1.06 8.72
CA HIS A 75 1.74 -1.19 7.58
C HIS A 75 2.48 -1.07 6.24
N GLY A 76 3.48 -0.20 6.14
CA GLY A 76 4.37 -0.13 4.97
C GLY A 76 5.07 -1.46 4.68
N LYS A 77 5.64 -2.10 5.70
CA LYS A 77 6.26 -3.43 5.60
C LYS A 77 5.26 -4.52 5.23
N ALA A 78 4.07 -4.51 5.83
CA ALA A 78 3.01 -5.47 5.52
C ALA A 78 2.58 -5.41 4.05
N LEU A 79 2.49 -4.20 3.47
CA LEU A 79 2.20 -4.04 2.04
C LEU A 79 3.33 -4.57 1.15
N ILE A 80 4.59 -4.38 1.55
CA ILE A 80 5.74 -4.90 0.80
C ILE A 80 5.77 -6.44 0.84
N GLU A 81 5.49 -7.03 2.00
CA GLU A 81 5.62 -8.48 2.22
C GLU A 81 4.41 -9.26 1.67
N PHE A 82 3.20 -8.73 1.85
CA PHE A 82 1.95 -9.46 1.59
C PHE A 82 1.10 -8.87 0.45
N GLY A 83 1.52 -7.76 -0.14
CA GLY A 83 0.76 -7.06 -1.18
C GLY A 83 0.57 -7.86 -2.47
N GLU A 84 1.55 -8.68 -2.82
CA GLU A 84 1.54 -9.50 -4.04
C GLU A 84 1.03 -10.92 -3.80
N THR A 85 0.96 -11.36 -2.54
CA THR A 85 0.60 -12.74 -2.19
C THR A 85 -0.89 -12.85 -1.85
N GLU A 86 -1.48 -14.02 -2.14
CA GLU A 86 -2.78 -14.42 -1.58
C GLU A 86 -2.63 -15.04 -0.18
N MET A 87 -1.43 -15.56 0.11
CA MET A 87 -1.06 -15.96 1.46
C MET A 87 -0.96 -14.69 2.32
N ASN A 88 -1.70 -14.63 3.42
CA ASN A 88 -1.76 -13.48 4.35
C ASN A 88 -2.36 -12.20 3.73
N ASP A 89 -3.43 -12.37 2.94
CA ASP A 89 -4.21 -11.27 2.37
C ASP A 89 -4.75 -10.30 3.44
N LYS A 90 -4.98 -10.80 4.66
CA LYS A 90 -5.53 -10.01 5.77
C LYS A 90 -4.59 -8.87 6.17
N GLU A 91 -3.29 -9.10 6.27
CA GLU A 91 -2.29 -8.12 6.68
C GLU A 91 -2.16 -6.99 5.66
N ALA A 92 -2.16 -7.33 4.36
CA ALA A 92 -2.18 -6.33 3.29
C ALA A 92 -3.49 -5.53 3.28
N GLN A 93 -4.63 -6.20 3.48
CA GLN A 93 -5.94 -5.53 3.57
C GLN A 93 -6.03 -4.58 4.77
N GLU A 94 -5.58 -5.00 5.95
CA GLU A 94 -5.55 -4.14 7.15
C GLU A 94 -4.66 -2.92 6.93
N ALA A 95 -3.49 -3.11 6.30
CA ALA A 95 -2.62 -2.00 5.94
C ALA A 95 -3.27 -1.03 4.94
N MET A 96 -4.00 -1.54 3.94
CA MET A 96 -4.74 -0.70 3.00
C MET A 96 -5.87 0.08 3.64
N LEU A 97 -6.63 -0.56 4.53
CA LEU A 97 -7.70 0.11 5.28
C LEU A 97 -7.14 1.22 6.16
N TRP A 98 -6.04 0.95 6.87
CA TRP A 98 -5.34 1.96 7.64
C TRP A 98 -4.88 3.13 6.77
N VAL A 99 -4.30 2.86 5.59
CA VAL A 99 -3.93 3.93 4.65
C VAL A 99 -5.15 4.75 4.23
N ALA A 100 -6.27 4.10 3.89
CA ALA A 100 -7.47 4.80 3.46
C ALA A 100 -8.03 5.72 4.56
N GLU A 101 -8.07 5.24 5.80
CA GLU A 101 -8.52 6.01 6.97
C GLU A 101 -7.61 7.22 7.26
N ASN A 102 -6.31 7.09 6.96
CA ASN A 102 -5.30 8.09 7.26
C ASN A 102 -4.84 8.89 6.04
N PHE A 103 -5.40 8.65 4.85
CA PHE A 103 -4.84 9.14 3.58
C PHE A 103 -4.66 10.67 3.55
N HIS A 104 -5.63 11.39 4.11
CA HIS A 104 -5.66 12.86 4.17
C HIS A 104 -4.56 13.49 5.02
N ARG A 105 -3.85 12.70 5.85
CA ARG A 105 -2.87 13.17 6.83
C ARG A 105 -1.52 12.44 6.75
N LEU A 106 -1.35 11.52 5.79
CA LEU A 106 -0.06 10.85 5.56
C LEU A 106 0.99 11.80 4.99
N TRP A 107 0.53 12.86 4.33
CA TRP A 107 1.36 13.78 3.55
C TRP A 107 1.17 15.19 4.11
N ASP A 108 1.94 15.53 5.12
CA ASP A 108 2.16 16.91 5.60
C ASP A 108 3.53 17.41 5.12
#